data_AF-A0A3N1GQM1-F1
#
_entry.id   AF-A0A3N1GQM1-F1
#
_cell.length_a   1.000
_cell.length_b   1.000
_cell.length_c   1.000
_cell.angle_alpha   90.00
_cell.angle_beta   90.00
_cell.angle_gamma   90.00
#
_symmetry.space_group_name_H-M   'P 1'
#
loop_
_entity.id
_entity.type
_entity.pdbx_description
1 polymer ?
#
loop_
_entity_poly.entity_id
_entity_poly.type
_entity_poly.pdbx_seq_one_letter_code
_entity_poly.pdbx_strand_id
1 'polypeptide(L)'
;MTTFQAIQLVAARELRVKLRDKTFIFSTVFFLFIAVASTVLPALFDGGPTKVAVSNGAAGVPLQRAGLDAGTVGAVLQRAELDVRTVVDDAAAERALRDGDVEAAVIAGPTVLAMEEAPSDVVSALSAAPSVRLLEPDEVDPFLKFIVPFALAFLFFITSFTFGLQIAQSVTEEKQTRIVEILVASVPVRALLAGKVAALTLLAFGQIALIALVATVGMRIADVDAHVVSLVGPAMGWFLPFFTLGFVMLATLWAGVGALVTRQEDVAGASTPLQMAVMLPFFAVLFLTDNEAAMRILSYIPLSSPIAMPIRLFNGEAAAWEPIVSLGLLAISAVIFLGLGARIYEGSLLRTNGRTSLAAAWRSRSSVG
;
A
#
# COMPACT_ATOMS: atom_id res chain seq x y z
N MET A 1 30.61 0.71 28.89
CA MET A 1 29.57 0.23 27.96
C MET A 1 29.92 0.71 26.57
N THR A 2 29.92 -0.16 25.56
CA THR A 2 30.20 0.27 24.17
C THR A 2 28.98 1.00 23.60
N THR A 3 29.18 1.84 22.57
CA THR A 3 28.08 2.55 21.89
C THR A 3 27.02 1.57 21.36
N PHE A 4 27.44 0.41 20.88
CA PHE A 4 26.54 -0.62 20.39
C PHE A 4 25.68 -1.25 21.50
N GLN A 5 26.28 -1.58 22.65
CA GLN A 5 25.53 -2.07 23.82
C GLN A 5 24.51 -1.04 24.30
N ALA A 6 24.88 0.24 24.25
CA ALA A 6 23.99 1.34 24.61
C ALA A 6 22.78 1.43 23.67
N ILE A 7 23.01 1.36 22.35
CA ILE A 7 21.96 1.34 21.34
C ILE A 7 21.01 0.15 21.57
N GLN A 8 21.55 -1.04 21.83
CA GLN A 8 20.75 -2.23 22.06
C GLN A 8 19.86 -2.13 23.31
N LEU A 9 20.39 -1.60 24.43
CA LEU A 9 19.63 -1.41 25.67
C LEU A 9 18.47 -0.44 25.46
N VAL A 10 18.72 0.68 24.77
CA VAL A 10 17.69 1.66 24.44
C VAL A 10 16.66 1.02 23.50
N ALA A 11 17.10 0.35 22.45
CA ALA A 11 16.21 -0.28 21.49
C ALA A 11 15.29 -1.33 22.16
N ALA A 12 15.85 -2.16 23.05
CA ALA A 12 15.08 -3.16 23.78
C ALA A 12 14.05 -2.54 24.74
N ARG A 13 14.42 -1.43 25.40
CA ARG A 13 13.49 -0.65 26.24
C ARG A 13 12.35 -0.11 25.40
N GLU A 14 12.65 0.61 24.32
CA GLU A 14 11.66 1.23 23.44
C GLU A 14 10.71 0.18 22.86
N LEU A 15 11.25 -0.94 22.38
CA LEU A 15 10.47 -2.04 21.85
C LEU A 15 9.47 -2.59 22.89
N ARG A 16 9.93 -2.82 24.13
CA ARG A 16 9.09 -3.35 25.20
C ARG A 16 7.96 -2.40 25.60
N VAL A 17 8.23 -1.09 25.59
CA VAL A 17 7.23 -0.06 25.89
C VAL A 17 6.19 -0.01 24.77
N LYS A 18 6.63 0.05 23.51
CA LYS A 18 5.75 0.20 22.35
C LYS A 18 4.91 -1.03 22.04
N LEU A 19 5.42 -2.24 22.27
CA LEU A 19 4.62 -3.47 22.13
C LEU A 19 3.42 -3.53 23.09
N ARG A 20 3.45 -2.78 24.18
CA ARG A 20 2.35 -2.69 25.17
C ARG A 20 1.50 -1.43 24.97
N ASP A 21 1.87 -0.57 24.02
CA ASP A 21 1.13 0.64 23.73
C ASP A 21 -0.19 0.31 23.03
N LYS A 22 -1.29 0.86 23.54
CA LYS A 22 -2.62 0.62 22.99
C LYS A 22 -2.72 1.10 21.55
N THR A 23 -2.11 2.24 21.23
CA THR A 23 -2.14 2.81 19.88
C THR A 23 -1.51 1.86 18.88
N PHE A 24 -0.35 1.28 19.21
CA PHE A 24 0.31 0.28 18.38
C PHE A 24 -0.52 -1.02 18.21
N ILE A 25 -1.12 -1.52 19.30
CA ILE A 25 -1.95 -2.74 19.24
C ILE A 25 -3.18 -2.49 18.37
N PHE A 26 -3.92 -1.41 18.61
CA PHE A 26 -5.11 -1.06 17.82
C PHE A 26 -4.77 -0.81 16.36
N SER A 27 -3.69 -0.09 16.05
CA SER A 27 -3.26 0.12 14.67
C SER A 27 -2.91 -1.20 14.00
N THR A 28 -2.16 -2.07 14.68
CA THR A 28 -1.79 -3.38 14.15
C THR A 28 -3.03 -4.21 13.85
N VAL A 29 -3.95 -4.36 14.80
CA VAL A 29 -5.20 -5.13 14.62
C VAL A 29 -6.03 -4.57 13.46
N PHE A 30 -6.14 -3.24 13.35
CA PHE A 30 -6.83 -2.59 12.25
C PHE A 30 -6.20 -2.93 10.88
N PHE A 31 -4.88 -2.92 10.76
CA PHE A 31 -4.22 -3.31 9.50
C PHE A 31 -4.36 -4.80 9.20
N LEU A 32 -4.34 -5.68 10.20
CA LEU A 32 -4.61 -7.10 9.99
C LEU A 32 -6.05 -7.31 9.53
N PHE A 33 -7.01 -6.59 10.10
CA PHE A 33 -8.39 -6.62 9.63
C PHE A 33 -8.50 -6.16 8.18
N ILE A 34 -7.86 -5.06 7.80
CA ILE A 34 -7.81 -4.62 6.40
C ILE A 34 -7.17 -5.68 5.51
N ALA A 35 -6.07 -6.30 5.92
CA ALA A 35 -5.38 -7.33 5.12
C ALA A 35 -6.24 -8.59 4.91
N VAL A 36 -7.00 -9.01 5.93
CA VAL A 36 -7.99 -10.08 5.80
C VAL A 36 -9.13 -9.64 4.90
N ALA A 37 -9.70 -8.46 5.14
CA ALA A 37 -10.81 -7.93 4.37
C ALA A 37 -10.44 -7.80 2.87
N SER A 38 -9.25 -7.29 2.55
CA SER A 38 -8.79 -7.11 1.18
C SER A 38 -8.55 -8.42 0.44
N THR A 39 -8.27 -9.52 1.16
CA THR A 39 -7.98 -10.83 0.54
C THR A 39 -9.21 -11.73 0.50
N VAL A 40 -10.11 -11.62 1.48
CA VAL A 40 -11.27 -12.50 1.63
C VAL A 40 -12.55 -11.88 1.05
N LEU A 41 -12.76 -10.57 1.19
CA LEU A 41 -14.01 -9.95 0.72
C LEU A 41 -14.24 -10.10 -0.79
N PRO A 42 -13.24 -9.92 -1.68
CA PRO A 42 -13.48 -10.12 -3.12
C PRO A 42 -14.06 -11.49 -3.43
N ALA A 43 -13.53 -12.57 -2.83
CA ALA A 43 -14.05 -13.92 -3.01
C ALA A 43 -15.43 -14.15 -2.38
N LEU A 44 -15.84 -13.34 -1.39
CA LEU A 44 -17.19 -13.39 -0.83
C LEU A 44 -18.23 -12.63 -1.66
N PHE A 45 -17.77 -11.65 -2.46
CA PHE A 45 -18.62 -10.84 -3.33
C PHE A 45 -18.64 -11.32 -4.79
N ASP A 46 -17.78 -12.27 -5.15
CA ASP A 46 -17.81 -12.93 -6.44
C ASP A 46 -19.07 -13.81 -6.52
N GLY A 47 -20.14 -13.25 -7.09
CA GLY A 47 -21.50 -13.78 -7.07
C GLY A 47 -21.72 -15.00 -7.95
N GLY A 48 -20.71 -15.83 -8.18
CA GLY A 48 -20.79 -16.93 -9.13
C GLY A 48 -21.09 -16.46 -10.57
N PRO A 49 -21.26 -17.39 -11.51
CA PRO A 49 -21.55 -17.05 -12.89
C PRO A 49 -22.92 -16.39 -13.04
N THR A 50 -22.99 -15.23 -13.70
CA THR A 50 -24.23 -14.49 -13.98
C THR A 50 -25.24 -15.40 -14.68
N LYS A 51 -26.44 -15.52 -14.11
CA LYS A 51 -27.50 -16.40 -14.63
C LYS A 51 -28.27 -15.73 -15.76
N VAL A 52 -28.33 -16.38 -16.92
CA VAL A 52 -28.92 -15.83 -18.14
C VAL A 52 -29.96 -16.77 -18.72
N ALA A 53 -31.19 -16.29 -18.91
CA ALA A 53 -32.19 -17.01 -19.69
C ALA A 53 -32.04 -16.71 -21.18
N VAL A 54 -32.08 -17.74 -22.04
CA VAL A 54 -32.08 -17.58 -23.50
C VAL A 54 -33.36 -18.18 -24.06
N SER A 55 -34.19 -17.36 -24.71
CA SER A 55 -35.42 -17.86 -25.33
C SER A 55 -35.12 -18.60 -26.63
N ASN A 56 -35.98 -19.56 -26.98
CA ASN A 56 -35.88 -20.26 -28.27
C ASN A 56 -36.05 -19.32 -29.49
N GLY A 57 -36.63 -18.13 -29.30
CA GLY A 57 -36.81 -17.10 -30.32
C GLY A 57 -35.57 -16.22 -30.55
N ALA A 58 -34.53 -16.33 -29.72
CA ALA A 58 -33.33 -15.49 -29.74
C ALA A 58 -32.43 -15.60 -30.98
N ALA A 59 -32.87 -16.27 -32.05
CA ALA A 59 -32.15 -16.52 -33.30
C ALA A 59 -31.84 -15.26 -34.16
N GLY A 60 -31.98 -14.05 -33.60
CA GLY A 60 -31.86 -12.77 -34.30
C GLY A 60 -30.74 -11.84 -33.81
N VAL A 61 -29.92 -12.27 -32.85
CA VAL A 61 -28.78 -11.46 -32.38
C VAL A 61 -27.76 -11.34 -33.53
N PRO A 62 -27.35 -10.13 -33.94
CA PRO A 62 -26.47 -9.91 -35.09
C PRO A 62 -25.02 -10.28 -34.75
N LEU A 63 -24.75 -11.57 -34.55
CA LEU A 63 -23.40 -12.11 -34.65
C LEU A 63 -23.18 -12.40 -36.14
N GLN A 64 -22.31 -11.62 -36.77
CA GLN A 64 -22.06 -11.63 -38.22
C GLN A 64 -21.37 -12.92 -38.75
N ARG A 65 -21.49 -14.03 -38.02
CA ARG A 65 -21.13 -15.37 -38.48
C ARG A 65 -22.35 -16.28 -38.39
N ALA A 66 -22.96 -16.51 -39.55
CA ALA A 66 -23.91 -17.59 -39.86
C ALA A 66 -25.30 -17.47 -39.20
N GLY A 67 -26.36 -17.82 -39.94
CA GLY A 67 -27.72 -17.87 -39.44
C GLY A 67 -27.86 -18.97 -38.38
N LEU A 68 -27.98 -18.57 -37.12
CA LEU A 68 -27.85 -19.46 -35.97
C LEU A 68 -29.08 -19.39 -35.05
N ASP A 69 -29.37 -20.54 -34.46
CA ASP A 69 -30.45 -20.87 -33.54
C ASP A 69 -30.12 -20.48 -32.07
N ALA A 70 -31.13 -20.52 -31.20
CA ALA A 70 -30.98 -20.21 -29.76
C ALA A 70 -29.88 -21.04 -29.05
N GLY A 71 -29.58 -22.24 -29.56
CA GLY A 71 -28.49 -23.08 -29.04
C GLY A 71 -27.11 -22.45 -29.21
N THR A 72 -26.90 -21.63 -30.23
CA THR A 72 -25.61 -20.99 -30.47
C THR A 72 -25.41 -19.73 -29.64
N VAL A 73 -26.47 -18.96 -29.38
CA VAL A 73 -26.46 -17.85 -28.41
C VAL A 73 -26.12 -18.39 -27.02
N GLY A 74 -26.75 -19.51 -26.62
CA GLY A 74 -26.42 -20.16 -25.36
C GLY A 74 -24.97 -20.64 -25.29
N ALA A 75 -24.42 -21.20 -26.37
CA ALA A 75 -23.02 -21.62 -26.42
C ALA A 75 -22.01 -20.44 -26.38
N VAL A 76 -22.37 -19.26 -26.91
CA VAL A 76 -21.54 -18.05 -26.81
C VAL A 76 -21.52 -17.55 -25.36
N LEU A 77 -22.68 -17.48 -24.72
CA LEU A 77 -22.81 -17.04 -23.34
C LEU A 77 -22.14 -18.03 -22.36
N GLN A 78 -22.25 -19.34 -22.58
CA GLN A 78 -21.53 -20.35 -21.78
C GLN A 78 -20.01 -20.26 -21.93
N ARG A 79 -19.48 -19.86 -23.10
CA ARG A 79 -18.03 -19.60 -23.26
C ARG A 79 -17.57 -18.35 -22.52
N ALA A 80 -18.48 -17.43 -22.23
CA ALA A 80 -18.23 -16.28 -21.39
C ALA A 80 -18.47 -16.58 -19.90
N GLU A 81 -18.52 -17.88 -19.53
CA GLU A 81 -18.70 -18.35 -18.15
C GLU A 81 -20.03 -17.91 -17.51
N LEU A 82 -21.06 -17.67 -18.32
CA LEU A 82 -22.41 -17.34 -17.84
C LEU A 82 -23.23 -18.63 -17.65
N ASP A 83 -24.07 -18.67 -16.61
CA ASP A 83 -24.97 -19.81 -16.34
C ASP A 83 -26.24 -19.68 -17.20
N VAL A 84 -26.24 -20.40 -18.33
CA VAL A 84 -27.28 -20.25 -19.35
C VAL A 84 -28.39 -21.28 -19.19
N ARG A 85 -29.62 -20.79 -19.04
CA ARG A 85 -30.85 -21.59 -19.08
C ARG A 85 -31.67 -21.30 -20.34
N THR A 86 -31.87 -22.31 -21.17
CA THR A 86 -32.77 -22.17 -22.34
C THR A 86 -34.25 -22.26 -21.92
N VAL A 87 -35.07 -21.32 -22.37
CA VAL A 87 -36.50 -21.23 -22.06
C VAL A 87 -37.37 -21.27 -23.30
N VAL A 88 -38.63 -21.67 -23.12
CA VAL A 88 -39.53 -22.05 -24.23
C VAL A 88 -39.86 -20.88 -25.14
N ASP A 89 -40.11 -19.70 -24.56
CA ASP A 89 -40.53 -18.48 -25.25
C ASP A 89 -40.06 -17.20 -24.52
N ASP A 90 -40.20 -16.04 -25.17
CA ASP A 90 -39.81 -14.74 -24.61
C ASP A 90 -40.59 -14.42 -23.31
N ALA A 91 -41.86 -14.83 -23.24
CA ALA A 91 -42.69 -14.65 -22.05
C ALA A 91 -42.17 -15.47 -20.85
N ALA A 92 -41.59 -16.65 -21.07
CA ALA A 92 -40.93 -17.43 -20.03
C ALA A 92 -39.61 -16.80 -19.60
N ALA A 93 -38.87 -16.20 -20.52
CA ALA A 93 -37.63 -15.47 -20.22
C ALA A 93 -37.91 -14.23 -19.35
N GLU A 94 -38.94 -13.46 -19.69
CA GLU A 94 -39.37 -12.29 -18.91
C GLU A 94 -39.90 -12.68 -17.52
N ARG A 95 -40.66 -13.79 -17.42
CA ARG A 95 -41.12 -14.32 -16.13
C ARG A 95 -39.94 -14.73 -15.24
N ALA A 96 -38.98 -15.49 -15.76
CA ALA A 96 -37.79 -15.89 -15.01
C ALA A 96 -36.98 -14.67 -14.51
N LEU A 97 -36.91 -13.59 -15.32
CA LEU A 97 -36.25 -12.35 -14.92
C LEU A 97 -37.01 -11.61 -13.81
N ARG A 98 -38.35 -11.55 -13.89
CA ARG A 98 -39.20 -10.89 -12.88
C ARG A 98 -39.29 -11.68 -11.57
N ASP A 99 -39.26 -13.01 -11.66
CA ASP A 99 -39.29 -13.92 -10.51
C ASP A 99 -37.93 -13.97 -9.79
N GLY A 100 -36.88 -13.38 -10.37
CA GLY A 100 -35.52 -13.35 -9.83
C GLY A 100 -34.74 -14.65 -10.03
N ASP A 101 -35.20 -15.53 -10.93
CA ASP A 101 -34.52 -16.78 -11.28
C ASP A 101 -33.25 -16.56 -12.14
N VAL A 102 -33.24 -15.47 -12.91
CA VAL A 102 -32.12 -15.04 -13.77
C VAL A 102 -31.91 -13.54 -13.67
N GLU A 103 -30.70 -13.08 -13.98
CA GLU A 103 -30.31 -11.66 -13.89
C GLU A 103 -30.45 -10.93 -15.23
N ALA A 104 -30.44 -11.68 -16.32
CA ALA A 104 -30.66 -11.17 -17.67
C ALA A 104 -31.42 -12.20 -18.52
N ALA A 105 -32.18 -11.71 -19.51
CA ALA A 105 -32.88 -12.55 -20.46
C ALA A 105 -32.62 -12.09 -21.91
N VAL A 106 -32.19 -13.01 -22.77
CA VAL A 106 -32.01 -12.77 -24.20
C VAL A 106 -33.22 -13.32 -24.94
N ILE A 107 -33.95 -12.44 -25.63
CA ILE A 107 -35.23 -12.75 -26.29
C ILE A 107 -35.12 -12.59 -27.82
N ALA A 108 -36.22 -12.81 -28.54
CA ALA A 108 -36.25 -12.64 -30.00
C ALA A 108 -35.86 -11.21 -30.43
N GLY A 109 -34.93 -11.13 -31.39
CA GLY A 109 -34.33 -9.86 -31.86
C GLY A 109 -33.01 -9.51 -31.14
N PRO A 110 -32.41 -8.34 -31.42
CA PRO A 110 -31.18 -7.87 -30.76
C PRO A 110 -31.49 -7.27 -29.37
N THR A 111 -32.26 -7.98 -28.53
CA THR A 111 -32.79 -7.42 -27.28
C THR A 111 -32.40 -8.27 -26.08
N VAL A 112 -31.77 -7.62 -25.11
CA VAL A 112 -31.46 -8.15 -23.80
C VAL A 112 -32.34 -7.43 -22.78
N LEU A 113 -33.09 -8.19 -22.00
CA LEU A 113 -33.91 -7.71 -20.90
C LEU A 113 -33.10 -7.76 -19.60
N ALA A 114 -33.24 -6.71 -18.79
CA ALA A 114 -32.77 -6.63 -17.42
C ALA A 114 -33.73 -5.73 -16.61
N MET A 115 -33.70 -5.86 -15.28
CA MET A 115 -34.67 -5.19 -14.40
C MET A 115 -34.36 -3.71 -14.18
N GLU A 116 -33.11 -3.38 -13.85
CA GLU A 116 -32.72 -2.03 -13.40
C GLU A 116 -31.51 -1.49 -14.16
N GLU A 117 -30.46 -2.30 -14.31
CA GLU A 117 -29.21 -1.91 -14.98
C GLU A 117 -28.95 -2.78 -16.21
N ALA A 118 -28.25 -2.22 -17.20
CA ALA A 118 -27.86 -2.96 -18.38
C ALA A 118 -26.84 -4.04 -18.00
N PRO A 119 -27.06 -5.32 -18.37
CA PRO A 119 -26.18 -6.42 -17.98
C PRO A 119 -24.93 -6.38 -18.87
N SER A 120 -23.88 -5.71 -18.38
CA SER A 120 -22.65 -5.44 -19.13
C SER A 120 -22.01 -6.69 -19.71
N ASP A 121 -22.07 -7.79 -18.97
CA ASP A 121 -21.39 -9.04 -19.31
C ASP A 121 -22.12 -9.75 -20.45
N VAL A 122 -23.46 -9.76 -20.40
CA VAL A 122 -24.31 -10.31 -21.46
C VAL A 122 -24.24 -9.46 -22.72
N VAL A 123 -24.28 -8.13 -22.59
CA VAL A 123 -24.14 -7.20 -23.72
C VAL A 123 -22.76 -7.34 -24.35
N SER A 124 -21.69 -7.46 -23.55
CA SER A 124 -20.32 -7.67 -24.06
C SER A 124 -20.17 -9.01 -24.76
N ALA A 125 -20.72 -10.09 -24.20
CA ALA A 125 -20.66 -11.42 -24.79
C ALA A 125 -21.43 -11.53 -26.11
N LEU A 126 -22.53 -10.78 -26.26
CA LEU A 126 -23.32 -10.73 -27.49
C LEU A 126 -22.83 -9.68 -28.50
N SER A 127 -21.92 -8.80 -28.09
CA SER A 127 -21.36 -7.78 -28.98
C SER A 127 -20.36 -8.40 -29.95
N ALA A 128 -20.56 -8.13 -31.24
CA ALA A 128 -19.56 -8.45 -32.27
C ALA A 128 -18.40 -7.44 -32.20
N ALA A 129 -17.53 -7.59 -31.22
CA ALA A 129 -16.26 -6.86 -31.19
C ALA A 129 -15.35 -7.40 -32.31
N PRO A 130 -14.60 -6.54 -33.04
CA PRO A 130 -13.53 -7.03 -33.89
C PRO A 130 -12.59 -7.88 -33.06
N SER A 131 -12.03 -8.96 -33.62
CA SER A 131 -11.09 -9.80 -32.90
C SER A 131 -9.88 -8.97 -32.48
N VAL A 132 -9.85 -8.54 -31.23
CA VAL A 132 -8.74 -7.80 -30.65
C VAL A 132 -7.67 -8.83 -30.33
N ARG A 133 -6.71 -8.97 -31.24
CA ARG A 133 -5.48 -9.68 -30.94
C ARG A 133 -4.56 -8.72 -30.20
N LEU A 134 -4.51 -8.87 -28.88
CA LEU A 134 -3.45 -8.25 -28.10
C LEU A 134 -2.13 -8.86 -28.56
N LEU A 135 -1.25 -8.02 -29.10
CA LEU A 135 0.10 -8.45 -29.50
C LEU A 135 0.95 -8.75 -28.25
N GLU A 136 0.62 -8.11 -27.13
CA GLU A 136 1.20 -8.30 -25.80
C GLU A 136 0.03 -8.35 -24.81
N PRO A 137 -0.57 -9.55 -24.58
CA PRO A 137 -1.58 -9.70 -23.54
C PRO A 137 -0.91 -9.49 -22.18
N ASP A 138 -1.57 -8.70 -21.32
CA ASP A 138 -1.11 -8.51 -19.96
C ASP A 138 -1.11 -9.84 -19.20
N GLU A 139 0.05 -10.27 -18.71
CA GLU A 139 0.19 -11.50 -17.93
C GLU A 139 -0.45 -11.41 -16.54
N VAL A 140 -0.79 -10.19 -16.10
CA VAL A 140 -1.30 -9.90 -14.77
C VAL A 140 -2.67 -9.26 -14.88
N ASP A 141 -3.62 -9.79 -14.10
CA ASP A 141 -4.97 -9.25 -13.95
C ASP A 141 -4.95 -7.71 -13.68
N PRO A 142 -5.80 -6.92 -14.38
CA PRO A 142 -5.83 -5.46 -14.22
C PRO A 142 -6.08 -4.98 -12.78
N PHE A 143 -6.90 -5.70 -12.02
CA PHE A 143 -7.14 -5.37 -10.62
C PHE A 143 -5.89 -5.62 -9.77
N LEU A 144 -5.18 -6.73 -9.99
CA LEU A 144 -3.88 -7.00 -9.35
C LEU A 144 -2.81 -5.95 -9.70
N LYS A 145 -2.77 -5.51 -10.97
CA LYS A 145 -1.89 -4.42 -11.44
C LYS A 145 -2.11 -3.11 -10.69
N PHE A 146 -3.33 -2.82 -10.28
CA PHE A 146 -3.63 -1.63 -9.50
C PHE A 146 -3.40 -1.86 -8.00
N ILE A 147 -3.97 -2.92 -7.43
CA ILE A 147 -4.09 -3.08 -5.98
C ILE A 147 -2.75 -3.38 -5.31
N VAL A 148 -1.84 -4.12 -5.96
CA VAL A 148 -0.56 -4.50 -5.35
C VAL A 148 0.38 -3.28 -5.22
N PRO A 149 0.69 -2.54 -6.31
CA PRO A 149 1.39 -1.26 -6.23
C PRO A 149 0.79 -0.29 -5.21
N PHE A 150 -0.54 -0.14 -5.25
CA PHE A 150 -1.25 0.75 -4.33
C PHE A 150 -1.09 0.30 -2.87
N ALA A 151 -1.24 -0.99 -2.58
CA ALA A 151 -1.08 -1.53 -1.24
C ALA A 151 0.33 -1.34 -0.70
N LEU A 152 1.37 -1.57 -1.51
CA LEU A 152 2.77 -1.32 -1.12
C LEU A 152 3.03 0.17 -0.84
N ALA A 153 2.54 1.04 -1.71
CA ALA A 153 2.64 2.49 -1.53
C ALA A 153 1.95 2.97 -0.26
N PHE A 154 0.71 2.52 -0.07
CA PHE A 154 -0.11 2.86 1.08
C PHE A 154 0.51 2.31 2.38
N LEU A 155 1.07 1.09 2.34
CA LEU A 155 1.78 0.50 3.48
C LEU A 155 2.99 1.34 3.88
N PHE A 156 3.82 1.78 2.93
CA PHE A 156 4.95 2.68 3.22
C PHE A 156 4.46 4.01 3.80
N PHE A 157 3.45 4.63 3.17
CA PHE A 157 2.89 5.91 3.61
C PHE A 157 2.36 5.83 5.04
N ILE A 158 1.49 4.85 5.32
CA ILE A 158 0.83 4.75 6.61
C ILE A 158 1.81 4.37 7.71
N THR A 159 2.75 3.46 7.43
CA THR A 159 3.80 3.08 8.38
C THR A 159 4.71 4.27 8.68
N SER A 160 5.17 4.99 7.66
CA SER A 160 6.04 6.16 7.82
C SER A 160 5.34 7.28 8.59
N PHE A 161 4.04 7.48 8.37
CA PHE A 161 3.25 8.50 9.05
C PHE A 161 2.97 8.11 10.51
N THR A 162 2.42 6.91 10.74
CA THR A 162 2.03 6.44 12.08
C THR A 162 3.24 6.29 13.00
N PHE A 163 4.27 5.56 12.59
CA PHE A 163 5.46 5.41 13.42
C PHE A 163 6.27 6.70 13.50
N GLY A 164 6.29 7.50 12.43
CA GLY A 164 6.92 8.83 12.44
C GLY A 164 6.35 9.74 13.53
N LEU A 165 5.03 9.88 13.59
CA LEU A 165 4.39 10.69 14.61
C LEU A 165 4.64 10.14 16.03
N GLN A 166 4.62 8.81 16.19
CA GLN A 166 4.94 8.16 17.46
C GLN A 166 6.39 8.40 17.91
N ILE A 167 7.35 8.49 16.99
CA ILE A 167 8.74 8.86 17.30
C ILE A 167 8.76 10.27 17.87
N ALA A 168 8.15 11.23 17.16
CA ALA A 168 8.15 12.62 17.59
C ALA A 168 7.50 12.79 18.98
N GLN A 169 6.33 12.17 19.18
CA GLN A 169 5.63 12.18 20.46
C GLN A 169 6.47 11.57 21.59
N SER A 170 7.10 10.41 21.34
CA SER A 170 7.92 9.72 22.33
C SER A 170 9.15 10.55 22.75
N VAL A 171 9.80 11.23 21.80
CA VAL A 171 10.92 12.14 22.11
C VAL A 171 10.43 13.33 22.93
N THR A 172 9.29 13.92 22.57
CA THR A 172 8.72 15.04 23.34
C THR A 172 8.27 14.61 24.73
N GLU A 173 7.72 13.41 24.89
CA GLU A 173 7.31 12.83 26.18
C GLU A 173 8.51 12.64 27.12
N GLU A 174 9.61 12.07 26.62
CA GLU A 174 10.85 11.92 27.40
C GLU A 174 11.44 13.26 27.83
N LYS A 175 11.27 14.28 27.00
CA LYS A 175 11.69 15.65 27.31
C LYS A 175 10.78 16.30 28.35
N GLN A 176 9.45 16.14 28.24
CA GLN A 176 8.47 16.67 29.20
C GLN A 176 8.61 16.05 30.59
N THR A 177 8.83 14.74 30.64
CA THR A 177 8.95 13.97 31.90
C THR A 177 10.30 14.10 32.57
N ARG A 178 11.24 14.88 31.99
CA ARG A 178 12.65 15.01 32.40
C ARG A 178 13.41 13.68 32.47
N ILE A 179 12.83 12.59 31.92
CA ILE A 179 13.50 11.29 31.82
C ILE A 179 14.78 11.43 30.99
N VAL A 180 14.77 12.32 29.99
CA VAL A 180 15.93 12.55 29.13
C VAL A 180 17.18 13.04 29.88
N GLU A 181 17.03 13.82 30.95
CA GLU A 181 18.16 14.30 31.77
C GLU A 181 18.89 13.13 32.44
N ILE A 182 18.13 12.15 32.92
CA ILE A 182 18.64 10.92 33.56
C ILE A 182 19.26 10.00 32.49
N LEU A 183 18.61 9.86 31.34
CA LEU A 183 19.08 8.99 30.25
C LEU A 183 20.38 9.49 29.64
N VAL A 184 20.50 10.80 29.40
CA VAL A 184 21.71 11.39 28.80
C VAL A 184 22.90 11.37 29.77
N ALA A 185 22.67 11.37 31.08
CA ALA A 185 23.73 11.16 32.08
C ALA A 185 24.31 9.73 32.04
N SER A 186 23.56 8.77 31.49
CA SER A 186 23.93 7.34 31.48
C SER A 186 24.31 6.82 30.09
N VAL A 187 23.79 7.42 29.02
CA VAL A 187 23.90 6.96 27.64
C VAL A 187 24.14 8.14 26.68
N PRO A 188 25.10 8.04 25.73
CA PRO A 188 25.31 9.08 24.73
C PRO A 188 24.04 9.38 23.92
N VAL A 189 23.78 10.67 23.64
CA VAL A 189 22.59 11.15 22.90
C VAL A 189 22.42 10.45 21.54
N ARG A 190 23.53 10.21 20.83
CA ARG A 190 23.55 9.47 19.56
C ARG A 190 23.04 8.04 19.69
N ALA A 191 23.41 7.36 20.78
CA ALA A 191 22.98 6.01 21.05
C ALA A 191 21.49 5.96 21.43
N LEU A 192 20.99 7.01 22.12
CA LEU A 192 19.55 7.15 22.38
C LEU A 192 18.74 7.26 21.08
N LEU A 193 19.15 8.17 20.18
CA LEU A 193 18.50 8.34 18.89
C LEU A 193 18.54 7.06 18.05
N ALA A 194 19.74 6.47 17.89
CA ALA A 194 19.92 5.27 17.10
C ALA A 194 19.14 4.06 17.66
N GLY A 195 19.09 3.91 19.00
CA GLY A 195 18.28 2.89 19.65
C GLY A 195 16.79 3.07 19.40
N LYS A 196 16.28 4.31 19.46
CA LYS A 196 14.87 4.63 19.19
C LYS A 196 14.50 4.35 17.73
N VAL A 197 15.31 4.81 16.78
CA VAL A 197 15.11 4.54 15.35
C VAL A 197 15.14 3.04 15.09
N ALA A 198 16.15 2.32 15.60
CA ALA A 198 16.26 0.87 15.41
C ALA A 198 15.06 0.08 15.96
N ALA A 199 14.57 0.43 17.16
CA ALA A 199 13.40 -0.22 17.76
C ALA A 199 12.13 -0.04 16.91
N LEU A 200 11.89 1.17 16.42
CA LEU A 200 10.69 1.50 15.66
C LEU A 200 10.77 0.97 14.23
N THR A 201 11.97 0.95 13.64
CA THR A 201 12.22 0.22 12.39
C THR A 201 11.91 -1.27 12.57
N LEU A 202 12.41 -1.90 13.64
CA LEU A 202 12.14 -3.32 13.92
C LEU A 202 10.64 -3.60 14.13
N LEU A 203 9.92 -2.70 14.81
CA LEU A 203 8.46 -2.80 14.96
C LEU A 203 7.73 -2.70 13.64
N ALA A 204 8.13 -1.75 12.79
CA ALA A 204 7.56 -1.60 11.46
C ALA A 204 7.78 -2.85 10.61
N PHE A 205 8.98 -3.46 10.67
CA PHE A 205 9.24 -4.77 10.06
C PHE A 205 8.34 -5.87 10.61
N GLY A 206 8.18 -5.94 11.93
CA GLY A 206 7.28 -6.91 12.57
C GLY A 206 5.83 -6.75 12.09
N GLN A 207 5.36 -5.51 11.98
CA GLN A 207 4.01 -5.21 11.48
C GLN A 207 3.87 -5.59 10.00
N ILE A 208 4.83 -5.22 9.14
CA ILE A 208 4.83 -5.58 7.71
C ILE A 208 4.86 -7.10 7.53
N ALA A 209 5.71 -7.81 8.29
CA ALA A 209 5.79 -9.27 8.24
C ALA A 209 4.49 -9.93 8.67
N LEU A 210 3.83 -9.40 9.70
CA LEU A 210 2.53 -9.90 10.16
C LEU A 210 1.42 -9.66 9.14
N ILE A 211 1.37 -8.47 8.53
CA ILE A 211 0.45 -8.14 7.44
C ILE A 211 0.68 -9.06 6.24
N ALA A 212 1.94 -9.26 5.84
CA ALA A 212 2.30 -10.13 4.73
C ALA A 212 1.89 -11.59 4.99
N LEU A 213 2.10 -12.08 6.21
CA LEU A 213 1.67 -13.41 6.63
C LEU A 213 0.15 -13.56 6.53
N VAL A 214 -0.60 -12.60 7.10
CA VAL A 214 -2.07 -12.61 7.09
C VAL A 214 -2.61 -12.50 5.66
N ALA A 215 -2.05 -11.63 4.82
CA ALA A 215 -2.43 -11.50 3.42
C ALA A 215 -2.16 -12.81 2.65
N THR A 216 -1.02 -13.46 2.88
CA THR A 216 -0.69 -14.74 2.23
C THR A 216 -1.66 -15.84 2.66
N VAL A 217 -1.97 -15.94 3.95
CA VAL A 217 -2.95 -16.91 4.47
C VAL A 217 -4.35 -16.61 3.93
N GLY A 218 -4.77 -15.34 3.90
CA GLY A 218 -6.05 -14.90 3.36
C GLY A 218 -6.22 -15.26 1.87
N MET A 219 -5.19 -14.99 1.05
CA MET A 219 -5.18 -15.39 -0.37
C MET A 219 -5.32 -16.91 -0.55
N ARG A 220 -4.69 -17.71 0.31
CA ARG A 220 -4.83 -19.19 0.27
C ARG A 220 -6.22 -19.67 0.66
N ILE A 221 -6.89 -18.98 1.59
CA ILE A 221 -8.26 -19.31 2.00
C ILE A 221 -9.26 -18.92 0.91
N ALA A 222 -9.01 -17.81 0.22
CA ALA A 222 -9.83 -17.31 -0.88
C ALA A 222 -9.55 -18.03 -2.22
N ASP A 223 -8.76 -19.10 -2.22
CA ASP A 223 -8.32 -19.87 -3.40
C ASP A 223 -7.74 -19.01 -4.53
N VAL A 224 -7.11 -17.89 -4.16
CA VAL A 224 -6.45 -17.00 -5.12
C VAL A 224 -5.25 -17.72 -5.72
N ASP A 225 -5.15 -17.68 -7.05
CA ASP A 225 -4.12 -18.35 -7.83
C ASP A 225 -2.72 -18.18 -7.24
N ALA A 226 -1.99 -19.29 -7.11
CA ALA A 226 -0.60 -19.29 -6.63
C ALA A 226 0.32 -18.42 -7.48
N HIS A 227 -0.08 -18.12 -8.72
CA HIS A 227 0.59 -17.18 -9.62
C HIS A 227 0.69 -15.76 -9.04
N VAL A 228 -0.35 -15.29 -8.32
CA VAL A 228 -0.36 -13.96 -7.68
C VAL A 228 0.78 -13.83 -6.66
N VAL A 229 1.01 -14.88 -5.87
CA VAL A 229 2.11 -14.90 -4.88
C VAL A 229 3.48 -14.82 -5.57
N SER A 230 3.63 -15.47 -6.74
CA SER A 230 4.88 -15.42 -7.51
C SER A 230 5.16 -14.06 -8.15
N LEU A 231 4.11 -13.32 -8.51
CA LEU A 231 4.19 -11.95 -9.04
C LEU A 231 4.57 -10.92 -7.97
N VAL A 232 3.99 -11.06 -6.78
CA VAL A 232 4.20 -10.12 -5.67
C VAL A 232 5.57 -10.31 -4.99
N GLY A 233 6.10 -11.53 -4.97
CA GLY A 233 7.34 -11.89 -4.28
C GLY A 233 8.55 -11.00 -4.63
N PRO A 234 8.90 -10.82 -5.93
CA PRO A 234 10.01 -9.96 -6.34
C PRO A 234 9.82 -8.49 -5.94
N ALA A 235 8.60 -7.95 -6.09
CA ALA A 235 8.29 -6.58 -5.71
C ALA A 235 8.44 -6.37 -4.20
N MET A 236 8.00 -7.33 -3.38
CA MET A 236 8.22 -7.30 -1.93
C MET A 236 9.70 -7.40 -1.56
N GLY A 237 10.48 -8.22 -2.27
CA GLY A 237 11.93 -8.35 -2.06
C GLY A 237 12.67 -7.03 -2.23
N TRP A 238 12.31 -6.24 -3.25
CA TRP A 238 12.85 -4.90 -3.45
C TRP A 238 12.21 -3.85 -2.54
N PHE A 239 10.93 -3.99 -2.18
CA PHE A 239 10.28 -3.08 -1.26
C PHE A 239 11.01 -3.01 0.10
N LEU A 240 11.46 -4.13 0.67
CA LEU A 240 12.09 -4.13 2.01
C LEU A 240 13.36 -3.26 2.14
N PRO A 241 14.39 -3.35 1.28
CA PRO A 241 15.57 -2.49 1.39
C PRO A 241 15.23 -1.00 1.17
N PHE A 242 14.34 -0.70 0.22
CA PHE A 242 13.82 0.64 -0.02
C PHE A 242 13.06 1.19 1.19
N PHE A 243 12.15 0.38 1.74
CA PHE A 243 11.42 0.65 2.97
C PHE A 243 12.39 0.93 4.11
N THR A 244 13.42 0.08 4.31
CA THR A 244 14.39 0.24 5.39
C THR A 244 15.05 1.62 5.35
N LEU A 245 15.66 1.95 4.22
CA LEU A 245 16.45 3.18 4.09
C LEU A 245 15.56 4.41 4.12
N GLY A 246 14.43 4.37 3.42
CA GLY A 246 13.43 5.44 3.42
C GLY A 246 12.85 5.67 4.80
N PHE A 247 12.48 4.60 5.51
CA PHE A 247 11.93 4.68 6.84
C PHE A 247 12.94 5.17 7.87
N VAL A 248 14.19 4.69 7.85
CA VAL A 248 15.25 5.17 8.77
C VAL A 248 15.55 6.65 8.55
N MET A 249 15.59 7.09 7.29
CA MET A 249 15.74 8.50 6.93
C MET A 249 14.61 9.35 7.53
N LEU A 250 13.35 8.94 7.30
CA LEU A 250 12.18 9.64 7.82
C LEU A 250 12.13 9.61 9.35
N ALA A 251 12.38 8.45 9.97
CA ALA A 251 12.40 8.27 11.42
C ALA A 251 13.34 9.25 12.12
N THR A 252 14.50 9.52 11.51
CA THR A 252 15.48 10.47 12.04
C THR A 252 14.98 11.91 11.95
N LEU A 253 14.29 12.28 10.87
CA LEU A 253 13.64 13.58 10.74
C LEU A 253 12.52 13.76 11.77
N TRP A 254 11.70 12.73 11.97
CA TRP A 254 10.63 12.73 12.97
C TRP A 254 11.16 12.89 14.40
N ALA A 255 12.27 12.21 14.72
CA ALA A 255 12.94 12.39 16.00
C ALA A 255 13.45 13.83 16.18
N GLY A 256 13.98 14.43 15.12
CA GLY A 256 14.37 15.85 15.10
C GLY A 256 13.20 16.77 15.43
N VAL A 257 12.04 16.58 14.81
CA VAL A 257 10.82 17.35 15.10
C VAL A 257 10.41 17.21 16.56
N GLY A 258 10.37 15.98 17.09
CA GLY A 258 10.03 15.74 18.50
C GLY A 258 10.97 16.41 19.50
N ALA A 259 12.26 16.53 19.15
CA ALA A 259 13.26 17.16 20.01
C ALA A 259 13.18 18.70 20.03
N LEU A 260 12.67 19.30 18.94
CA LEU A 260 12.47 20.77 18.83
C LEU A 260 11.32 21.28 19.69
N VAL A 261 10.38 20.41 20.05
CA VAL A 261 9.15 20.73 20.77
C VAL A 261 9.27 20.35 22.24
N THR A 262 8.64 21.14 23.13
CA THR A 262 8.64 20.91 24.58
C THR A 262 7.30 20.38 25.10
N ARG A 263 6.21 20.48 24.34
CA ARG A 263 4.88 20.02 24.75
C ARG A 263 4.25 19.08 23.74
N GLN A 264 3.62 17.99 24.19
CA GLN A 264 2.97 17.02 23.29
C GLN A 264 1.92 17.65 22.37
N GLU A 265 1.17 18.64 22.86
CA GLU A 265 0.15 19.37 22.08
C GLU A 265 0.72 20.15 20.88
N ASP A 266 2.00 20.51 20.93
CA ASP A 266 2.70 21.23 19.85
C ASP A 266 3.28 20.28 18.79
N VAL A 267 3.35 18.96 19.06
CA VAL A 267 3.98 17.98 18.16
C VAL A 267 3.26 17.89 16.84
N ALA A 268 1.93 17.88 16.84
CA ALA A 268 1.14 17.80 15.61
C ALA A 268 1.43 18.99 14.70
N GLY A 269 1.42 20.22 15.24
CA GLY A 269 1.71 21.44 14.47
C GLY A 269 3.16 21.55 14.00
N ALA A 270 4.13 21.07 14.80
CA ALA A 270 5.53 21.05 14.39
C ALA A 270 5.83 19.97 13.33
N SER A 271 4.99 18.94 13.25
CA SER A 271 5.16 17.82 12.32
C SER A 271 4.62 18.10 10.92
N THR A 272 3.78 19.12 10.73
CA THR A 272 3.14 19.43 9.44
C THR A 272 4.10 19.47 8.24
N PRO A 273 5.27 20.14 8.31
CA PRO A 273 6.19 20.17 7.17
C PRO A 273 6.73 18.78 6.81
N LEU A 274 6.97 17.94 7.82
CA LEU A 274 7.44 16.57 7.62
C LEU A 274 6.32 15.66 7.11
N GLN A 275 5.09 15.88 7.57
CA GLN A 275 3.91 15.22 7.01
C GLN A 275 3.76 15.55 5.52
N MET A 276 3.90 16.82 5.14
CA MET A 276 3.89 17.23 3.72
C MET A 276 5.03 16.58 2.93
N ALA A 277 6.22 16.45 3.52
CA ALA A 277 7.36 15.80 2.88
C ALA A 277 7.17 14.29 2.66
N VAL A 278 6.25 13.64 3.39
CA VAL A 278 5.84 12.24 3.15
C VAL A 278 4.63 12.17 2.22
N MET A 279 3.67 13.07 2.40
CA MET A 279 2.39 13.07 1.71
C MET A 279 2.51 13.50 0.25
N LEU A 280 3.31 14.53 -0.06
CA LEU A 280 3.49 15.01 -1.43
C LEU A 280 4.11 13.94 -2.34
N PRO A 281 5.22 13.26 -1.96
CA PRO A 281 5.74 12.13 -2.73
C PRO A 281 4.73 11.00 -2.93
N PHE A 282 3.96 10.64 -1.89
CA PHE A 282 2.94 9.59 -1.99
C PHE A 282 1.88 9.94 -3.04
N PHE A 283 1.28 11.13 -2.95
CA PHE A 283 0.28 11.56 -3.93
C PHE A 283 0.86 11.82 -5.32
N ALA A 284 2.11 12.30 -5.40
CA ALA A 284 2.78 12.46 -6.68
C ALA A 284 2.94 11.11 -7.39
N VAL A 285 3.32 10.05 -6.66
CA VAL A 285 3.37 8.70 -7.23
C VAL A 285 1.97 8.22 -7.61
N LEU A 286 0.99 8.36 -6.71
CA LEU A 286 -0.38 7.90 -6.97
C LEU A 286 -1.00 8.54 -8.23
N PHE A 287 -0.91 9.86 -8.35
CA PHE A 287 -1.54 10.61 -9.44
C PHE A 287 -0.74 10.61 -10.75
N LEU A 288 0.55 10.27 -10.71
CA LEU A 288 1.41 10.24 -11.89
C LEU A 288 1.76 8.81 -12.32
N THR A 289 1.08 7.80 -11.80
CA THR A 289 1.31 6.38 -12.12
C THR A 289 1.27 6.12 -13.64
N ASP A 290 0.35 6.75 -14.37
CA ASP A 290 0.20 6.57 -15.83
C ASP A 290 1.23 7.37 -16.66
N ASN A 291 2.11 8.14 -16.01
CA ASN A 291 3.14 8.94 -16.67
C ASN A 291 4.52 8.32 -16.46
N GLU A 292 4.97 7.55 -17.45
CA GLU A 292 6.25 6.83 -17.43
C GLU A 292 7.44 7.75 -17.09
N ALA A 293 7.49 8.94 -17.68
CA ALA A 293 8.59 9.90 -17.46
C ALA A 293 8.59 10.42 -16.01
N ALA A 294 7.42 10.73 -15.46
CA ALA A 294 7.29 11.19 -14.08
C ALA A 294 7.65 10.07 -13.09
N MET A 295 7.15 8.85 -13.30
CA MET A 295 7.46 7.68 -12.48
C MET A 295 8.95 7.35 -12.51
N ARG A 296 9.59 7.48 -13.68
CA ARG A 296 11.04 7.32 -13.80
C ARG A 296 11.79 8.32 -12.92
N ILE A 297 11.41 9.60 -12.91
CA ILE A 297 12.04 10.63 -12.07
C ILE A 297 11.79 10.37 -10.58
N LEU A 298 10.53 10.13 -10.19
CA LEU A 298 10.13 9.88 -8.81
C LEU A 298 10.83 8.65 -8.21
N SER A 299 11.18 7.68 -9.05
CA SER A 299 11.92 6.48 -8.64
C SER A 299 13.35 6.77 -8.18
N TYR A 300 13.93 7.93 -8.47
CA TYR A 300 15.28 8.31 -8.01
C TYR A 300 15.27 9.41 -6.94
N ILE A 301 14.13 10.05 -6.70
CA ILE A 301 13.99 11.06 -5.64
C ILE A 301 13.85 10.34 -4.28
N PRO A 302 14.72 10.59 -3.28
CA PRO A 302 14.79 9.78 -2.05
C PRO A 302 13.50 9.67 -1.23
N LEU A 303 12.63 10.68 -1.25
CA LEU A 303 11.38 10.65 -0.49
C LEU A 303 10.25 9.89 -1.22
N SER A 304 10.31 9.78 -2.55
CA SER A 304 9.35 9.02 -3.36
C SER A 304 9.86 7.64 -3.76
N SER A 305 11.17 7.43 -3.83
CA SER A 305 11.77 6.19 -4.33
C SER A 305 11.35 4.92 -3.56
N PRO A 306 11.07 4.95 -2.23
CA PRO A 306 10.58 3.78 -1.53
C PRO A 306 9.20 3.30 -1.98
N ILE A 307 8.49 4.14 -2.73
CA ILE A 307 7.16 3.88 -3.27
C ILE A 307 7.26 3.66 -4.78
N ALA A 308 7.83 4.62 -5.52
CA ALA A 308 7.81 4.64 -6.98
C ALA A 308 8.59 3.47 -7.61
N MET A 309 9.76 3.12 -7.06
CA MET A 309 10.62 2.09 -7.68
C MET A 309 10.02 0.68 -7.55
N PRO A 310 9.50 0.23 -6.37
CA PRO A 310 8.78 -1.03 -6.28
C PRO A 310 7.59 -1.16 -7.24
N ILE A 311 6.85 -0.06 -7.47
CA ILE A 311 5.73 -0.05 -8.42
C ILE A 311 6.23 -0.30 -9.85
N ARG A 312 7.26 0.44 -10.30
CA ARG A 312 7.85 0.22 -11.62
C ARG A 312 8.42 -1.17 -11.79
N LEU A 313 8.99 -1.75 -10.74
CA LEU A 313 9.48 -3.13 -10.76
C LEU A 313 8.34 -4.14 -10.89
N PHE A 314 7.24 -3.92 -10.19
CA PHE A 314 6.05 -4.77 -10.28
C PHE A 314 5.44 -4.73 -11.68
N ASN A 315 5.39 -3.55 -12.30
CA ASN A 315 4.87 -3.37 -13.66
C ASN A 315 5.86 -3.79 -14.77
N GLY A 316 7.09 -4.20 -14.44
CA GLY A 316 8.10 -4.54 -15.43
C GLY A 316 8.69 -3.34 -16.19
N GLU A 317 8.49 -2.11 -15.71
CA GLU A 317 8.91 -0.86 -16.35
C GLU A 317 10.35 -0.43 -16.00
N ALA A 318 11.00 -1.14 -15.07
CA ALA A 318 12.34 -0.82 -14.59
C ALA A 318 13.36 -1.86 -15.03
N ALA A 319 14.46 -1.42 -15.65
CA ALA A 319 15.59 -2.30 -15.92
C ALA A 319 16.27 -2.72 -14.61
N ALA A 320 16.90 -3.91 -14.59
CA ALA A 320 17.47 -4.51 -13.36
C ALA A 320 18.54 -3.65 -12.64
N TRP A 321 19.18 -2.71 -13.34
CA TRP A 321 20.17 -1.80 -12.76
C TRP A 321 19.54 -0.58 -12.08
N GLU A 322 18.33 -0.17 -12.49
CA GLU A 322 17.66 1.03 -11.99
C GLU A 322 17.42 0.98 -10.47
N PRO A 323 16.90 -0.14 -9.89
CA PRO A 323 16.71 -0.27 -8.45
C PRO A 323 18.00 -0.10 -7.67
N ILE A 324 19.12 -0.61 -8.19
CA ILE A 324 20.42 -0.55 -7.50
C ILE A 324 20.90 0.91 -7.43
N VAL A 325 20.80 1.65 -8.54
CA VAL A 325 21.18 3.07 -8.58
C VAL A 325 20.28 3.90 -7.67
N SER A 326 18.97 3.68 -7.71
CA SER A 326 18.03 4.37 -6.84
C SER A 326 18.25 4.06 -5.36
N LEU A 327 18.52 2.80 -5.02
CA LEU A 327 18.85 2.40 -3.67
C LEU A 327 20.15 3.05 -3.18
N GLY A 328 21.14 3.20 -4.07
CA GLY A 328 22.37 3.94 -3.79
C GLY A 328 22.11 5.42 -3.50
N LEU A 329 21.29 6.09 -4.30
CA LEU A 329 20.89 7.50 -4.06
C LEU A 329 20.10 7.66 -2.77
N LEU A 330 19.21 6.72 -2.47
CA LEU A 330 18.46 6.68 -1.23
C LEU A 330 19.39 6.45 -0.04
N ALA A 331 20.36 5.55 -0.14
CA ALA A 331 21.34 5.29 0.92
C ALA A 331 22.19 6.52 1.23
N ILE A 332 22.71 7.20 0.19
CA ILE A 332 23.48 8.44 0.33
C ILE A 332 22.62 9.50 1.03
N SER A 333 21.38 9.65 0.58
CA SER A 333 20.43 10.61 1.15
C SER A 333 20.09 10.26 2.60
N ALA A 334 19.87 8.99 2.92
CA ALA A 334 19.64 8.51 4.27
C ALA A 334 20.82 8.85 5.20
N VAL A 335 22.07 8.65 4.75
CA VAL A 335 23.26 9.04 5.53
C VAL A 335 23.31 10.55 5.78
N ILE A 336 23.02 11.36 4.74
CA ILE A 336 22.97 12.83 4.86
C ILE A 336 21.93 13.23 5.91
N PHE A 337 20.68 12.78 5.73
CA PHE A 337 19.57 13.12 6.62
C PHE A 337 19.74 12.57 8.04
N LEU A 338 20.35 11.39 8.21
CA LEU A 338 20.71 10.86 9.52
C LEU A 338 21.69 11.80 10.23
N GLY A 339 22.70 12.30 9.50
CA GLY A 339 23.64 13.29 10.02
C GLY A 339 22.97 14.63 10.38
N LEU A 340 22.06 15.11 9.52
CA LEU A 340 21.30 16.35 9.76
C LEU A 340 20.36 16.21 10.98
N GLY A 341 19.57 15.14 11.03
CA GLY A 341 18.61 14.90 12.11
C GLY A 341 19.29 14.61 13.44
N ALA A 342 20.41 13.87 13.45
CA ALA A 342 21.20 13.66 14.65
C ALA A 342 21.72 14.99 15.24
N ARG A 343 22.17 15.92 14.38
CA ARG A 343 22.59 17.26 14.85
C ARG A 343 21.45 18.06 15.45
N ILE A 344 20.29 18.07 14.80
CA ILE A 344 19.09 18.76 15.31
C ILE A 344 18.66 18.15 16.64
N TYR A 345 18.67 16.82 16.73
CA TYR A 345 18.33 16.09 17.94
C TYR A 345 19.29 16.43 19.09
N GLU A 346 20.61 16.29 18.89
CA GLU A 346 21.62 16.62 19.91
C GLU A 346 21.52 18.08 20.41
N GLY A 347 21.39 19.05 19.48
CA GLY A 347 21.36 20.47 19.81
C GLY A 347 20.09 20.96 20.51
N SER A 348 18.96 20.25 20.33
CA SER A 348 17.66 20.62 20.91
C SER A 348 17.29 19.79 22.14
N LEU A 349 17.81 18.56 22.28
CA LEU A 349 17.46 17.67 23.38
C LEU A 349 17.93 18.21 24.74
N LEU A 350 19.12 18.83 24.77
CA LEU A 350 19.70 19.41 25.99
C LEU A 350 19.10 20.77 26.38
N ARG A 351 18.20 21.33 25.56
CA ARG A 351 17.56 22.63 25.79
C ARG A 351 16.12 22.43 26.25
N THR A 352 15.89 22.57 27.55
CA THR A 352 14.57 22.43 28.18
C THR A 352 13.79 23.74 28.26
N ASN A 353 14.41 24.89 27.98
CA ASN A 353 13.76 26.21 28.01
C ASN A 353 13.39 26.72 26.60
N GLY A 354 12.07 26.81 26.33
CA GLY A 354 11.50 27.46 25.13
C GLY A 354 11.51 26.64 23.83
N ARG A 355 10.80 27.14 22.79
CA ARG A 355 10.86 26.56 21.42
C ARG A 355 12.22 26.85 20.82
N THR A 356 12.95 25.82 20.40
CA THR A 356 14.23 26.01 19.70
C THR A 356 13.97 26.16 18.21
N SER A 357 14.47 27.25 17.60
CA SER A 357 14.40 27.40 16.15
C SER A 357 15.38 26.45 15.47
N LEU A 358 15.03 25.93 14.29
CA LEU A 358 15.89 25.05 13.48
C LEU A 358 17.30 25.63 13.29
N ALA A 359 17.40 26.94 13.08
CA ALA A 359 18.67 27.63 12.93
C ALA A 359 19.51 27.68 14.23
N ALA A 360 18.87 27.75 15.40
CA ALA A 360 19.56 27.74 16.70
C ALA A 360 20.05 26.34 17.08
N ALA A 361 19.27 25.30 16.75
CA ALA A 361 19.68 23.91 16.94
C ALA A 361 20.88 23.53 16.04
N TRP A 362 20.93 24.09 14.82
CA TRP A 362 22.02 23.85 13.86
C TRP A 362 23.37 24.48 14.25
N ARG A 363 23.36 25.67 14.87
CA ARG A 363 24.60 26.46 15.14
C ARG A 363 25.40 26.00 16.35
N SER A 364 24.85 25.20 17.27
CA SER A 364 25.61 24.74 18.42
C SER A 364 26.45 23.51 18.05
N ARG A 365 27.71 23.75 17.68
CA ARG A 365 28.78 22.76 17.86
C ARG A 365 28.99 22.58 19.36
N SER A 366 28.60 21.44 19.92
CA SER A 366 29.26 20.96 21.14
C SER A 366 30.68 20.56 20.73
N SER A 367 31.65 21.45 20.96
CA SER A 367 33.02 21.01 21.24
C SER A 367 32.99 20.38 22.63
N VAL A 368 32.63 19.10 22.70
CA VAL A 368 32.95 18.28 23.87
C VAL A 368 33.91 17.23 23.34
N GLY A 369 35.17 17.40 23.72
CA GLY A 369 36.23 16.41 23.51
C GLY A 369 36.05 15.19 24.40
#